data_AF-A0A7C4S559-F1
#
_entry.id   AF-A0A7C4S559-F1
#
_cell.length_a   1.000
_cell.length_b   1.000
_cell.length_c   1.000
_cell.angle_alpha   90.00
_cell.angle_beta   90.00
_cell.angle_gamma   90.00
#
_symmetry.space_group_name_H-M   'P 1'
#
loop_
_entity.id
_entity.type
_entity.pdbx_description
1 polymer ?
#
loop_
_entity_poly.entity_id
_entity_poly.type
_entity_poly.pdbx_seq_one_letter_code
_entity_poly.pdbx_strand_id
1 'polypeptide(L)'
;MKLEEFVKIRRNLRSFGDFKKYKHPRGTLFGILSQKKVDFVKRTYHNLLSRLPEIEEEWKRKGRLPKWLRLPPVLRLKFLMKSLGFSDKEIDRYFKNPHGEFEEMIWNAIYTDYLYSPIAAKIQVARGRVGELMIRDFLESLNVEFKCEKILRPSKKTPDFFIEDGLEIDGRTIRWIESKALFGDLSLHRFYSKKQYDRYLEIYGDGLIIYWLGKLDNLDSQALIKDYTFIPHRAKNFLLEMKIFFADKKVEDIAEILDATVWEWESDEVKSKKFLNEILDLFQRIEGNIIITNYNGGLKRVFRNMGFDIITFP
;
A
#
# COMPACT_ATOMS: atom_id res chain seq x y z
N MET A 1 -19.57 0.64 -0.96
CA MET A 1 -19.71 0.28 -2.39
C MET A 1 -20.57 -0.98 -2.52
N LYS A 2 -21.57 -0.95 -3.42
CA LYS A 2 -22.44 -2.12 -3.66
C LYS A 2 -21.66 -3.26 -4.30
N LEU A 3 -22.02 -4.51 -3.99
CA LEU A 3 -21.32 -5.70 -4.48
C LEU A 3 -21.27 -5.78 -6.00
N GLU A 4 -22.37 -5.49 -6.68
CA GLU A 4 -22.46 -5.51 -8.16
C GLU A 4 -21.50 -4.50 -8.80
N GLU A 5 -21.43 -3.30 -8.22
CA GLU A 5 -20.52 -2.25 -8.67
C GLU A 5 -19.07 -2.67 -8.46
N PHE A 6 -18.73 -3.21 -7.27
CA PHE A 6 -17.40 -3.74 -6.98
C PHE A 6 -16.99 -4.82 -7.98
N VAL A 7 -17.87 -5.79 -8.28
CA VAL A 7 -17.59 -6.85 -9.25
C VAL A 7 -17.33 -6.28 -10.64
N LYS A 8 -18.14 -5.30 -11.07
CA LYS A 8 -17.97 -4.61 -12.36
C LYS A 8 -16.64 -3.85 -12.42
N ILE A 9 -16.31 -3.06 -11.39
CA ILE A 9 -15.04 -2.32 -11.29
C ILE A 9 -13.88 -3.32 -11.31
N ARG A 10 -13.87 -4.26 -10.36
CA ARG A 10 -12.79 -5.26 -10.21
C ARG A 10 -12.55 -6.03 -11.49
N ARG A 11 -13.58 -6.42 -12.24
CA ARG A 11 -13.41 -7.12 -13.53
C ARG A 11 -12.71 -6.24 -14.57
N ASN A 12 -13.10 -4.99 -14.69
CA ASN A 12 -12.68 -4.09 -15.77
C ASN A 12 -11.43 -3.26 -15.48
N LEU A 13 -11.06 -3.09 -14.21
CA LEU A 13 -9.86 -2.35 -13.79
C LEU A 13 -8.59 -3.09 -14.21
N ARG A 14 -7.77 -2.50 -15.09
CA ARG A 14 -6.54 -3.12 -15.62
C ARG A 14 -5.29 -2.32 -15.29
N SER A 15 -5.40 -0.99 -15.25
CA SER A 15 -4.30 -0.05 -15.04
C SER A 15 -4.77 1.22 -14.33
N PHE A 16 -3.85 2.08 -13.90
CA PHE A 16 -4.18 3.37 -13.29
C PHE A 16 -4.93 4.30 -14.26
N GLY A 17 -4.72 4.15 -15.56
CA GLY A 17 -5.44 4.94 -16.58
C GLY A 17 -6.94 4.65 -16.63
N ASP A 18 -7.40 3.54 -16.05
CA ASP A 18 -8.82 3.22 -15.93
C ASP A 18 -9.51 3.96 -14.78
N PHE A 19 -8.74 4.58 -13.87
CA PHE A 19 -9.32 5.18 -12.65
C PHE A 19 -10.31 6.31 -12.97
N LYS A 20 -10.02 7.12 -13.99
CA LYS A 20 -10.90 8.20 -14.48
C LYS A 20 -12.28 7.74 -14.97
N LYS A 21 -12.49 6.43 -15.18
CA LYS A 21 -13.77 5.87 -15.64
C LYS A 21 -14.78 5.68 -14.50
N TYR A 22 -14.35 5.82 -13.26
CA TYR A 22 -15.16 5.52 -12.08
C TYR A 22 -15.21 6.71 -11.13
N LYS A 23 -16.38 6.97 -10.54
CA LYS A 23 -16.59 8.05 -9.57
C LYS A 23 -16.25 7.58 -8.14
N HIS A 24 -15.05 7.05 -7.97
CA HIS A 24 -14.53 6.58 -6.67
C HIS A 24 -13.15 7.19 -6.43
N PRO A 25 -12.74 7.39 -5.16
CA PRO A 25 -11.41 7.87 -4.85
C PRO A 25 -10.31 7.02 -5.50
N ARG A 26 -9.22 7.68 -5.89
CA ARG A 26 -8.08 7.03 -6.54
C ARG A 26 -7.52 5.89 -5.69
N GLY A 27 -7.40 6.11 -4.37
CA GLY A 27 -6.99 5.15 -3.36
C GLY A 27 -7.88 3.91 -3.31
N THR A 28 -9.20 4.09 -3.36
CA THR A 28 -10.17 2.99 -3.44
C THR A 28 -9.92 2.12 -4.66
N LEU A 29 -9.82 2.73 -5.84
CA LEU A 29 -9.56 2.01 -7.09
C LEU A 29 -8.18 1.33 -7.08
N PHE A 30 -7.17 2.00 -6.53
CA PHE A 30 -5.84 1.44 -6.34
C PHE A 30 -5.87 0.20 -5.43
N GLY A 31 -6.59 0.26 -4.31
CA GLY A 31 -6.78 -0.87 -3.40
C GLY A 31 -7.40 -2.07 -4.11
N ILE A 32 -8.50 -1.85 -4.83
CA ILE A 32 -9.19 -2.89 -5.61
C ILE A 32 -8.25 -3.50 -6.67
N LEU A 33 -7.52 -2.67 -7.43
CA LEU A 33 -6.58 -3.12 -8.45
C LEU A 33 -5.45 -3.95 -7.83
N SER A 34 -4.87 -3.46 -6.73
CA SER A 34 -3.77 -4.12 -6.05
C SER A 34 -4.20 -5.50 -5.53
N GLN A 35 -5.34 -5.57 -4.86
CA GLN A 35 -5.96 -6.82 -4.40
C GLN A 35 -6.19 -7.79 -5.56
N LYS A 36 -6.69 -7.30 -6.71
CA LYS A 36 -6.89 -8.14 -7.91
C LYS A 36 -5.59 -8.77 -8.41
N LYS A 37 -4.52 -7.99 -8.44
CA LYS A 37 -3.21 -8.45 -8.90
C LYS A 37 -2.59 -9.44 -7.92
N VAL A 38 -2.67 -9.16 -6.62
CA VAL A 38 -2.20 -10.08 -5.57
C VAL A 38 -2.94 -11.42 -5.63
N ASP A 39 -4.27 -11.42 -5.78
CA ASP A 39 -5.06 -12.65 -5.90
C ASP A 39 -4.73 -13.44 -7.18
N PHE A 40 -4.44 -12.74 -8.27
CA PHE A 40 -3.96 -13.39 -9.49
C PHE A 40 -2.61 -14.08 -9.25
N VAL A 41 -1.63 -13.36 -8.67
CA VAL A 41 -0.32 -13.91 -8.35
C VAL A 41 -0.44 -15.15 -7.46
N LYS A 42 -1.17 -15.07 -6.34
CA LYS A 42 -1.36 -16.19 -5.41
C LYS A 42 -1.90 -17.45 -6.09
N ARG A 43 -2.90 -17.31 -6.98
CA ARG A 43 -3.50 -18.44 -7.69
C ARG A 43 -2.57 -19.05 -8.73
N THR A 44 -1.74 -18.25 -9.39
CA THR A 44 -0.86 -18.73 -10.47
C THR A 44 0.52 -19.17 -10.01
N TYR A 45 0.98 -18.74 -8.82
CA TYR A 45 2.38 -18.87 -8.40
C TYR A 45 2.90 -20.31 -8.49
N HIS A 46 2.19 -21.29 -7.91
CA HIS A 46 2.60 -22.69 -7.93
C HIS A 46 2.66 -23.27 -9.33
N ASN A 47 1.69 -22.97 -10.18
CA ASN A 47 1.66 -23.41 -11.58
C ASN A 47 2.78 -22.79 -12.43
N LEU A 48 3.30 -21.62 -12.03
CA LEU A 48 4.40 -20.98 -12.73
C LEU A 48 5.76 -21.58 -12.33
N LEU A 49 5.87 -22.16 -11.13
CA LEU A 49 7.11 -22.82 -10.68
C LEU A 49 7.42 -24.07 -11.50
N SER A 50 6.41 -24.84 -11.90
CA SER A 50 6.61 -26.00 -12.78
C SER A 50 7.06 -25.63 -14.20
N ARG A 51 6.92 -24.36 -14.58
CA ARG A 51 7.24 -23.83 -15.92
C ARG A 51 8.57 -23.06 -15.97
N LEU A 52 9.39 -23.15 -14.92
CA LEU A 52 10.72 -22.52 -14.91
C LEU A 52 11.59 -22.93 -16.11
N PRO A 53 11.64 -24.22 -16.55
CA PRO A 53 12.42 -24.60 -17.72
C PRO A 53 12.01 -23.86 -19.01
N GLU A 54 10.71 -23.62 -19.21
CA GLU A 54 10.21 -22.86 -20.38
C GLU A 54 10.66 -21.40 -20.35
N ILE A 55 10.77 -20.80 -19.15
CA ILE A 55 11.25 -19.42 -18.96
C ILE A 55 12.72 -19.33 -19.35
N GLU A 56 13.53 -20.26 -18.86
CA GLU A 56 14.96 -20.36 -19.15
C GLU A 56 15.20 -20.54 -20.66
N GLU A 57 14.51 -21.48 -21.30
CA GLU A 57 14.66 -21.77 -22.72
C GLU A 57 14.33 -20.53 -23.59
N GLU A 58 13.19 -19.88 -23.33
CA GLU A 58 12.81 -18.69 -24.09
C GLU A 58 13.78 -17.52 -23.86
N TRP A 59 14.28 -17.35 -22.63
CA TRP A 59 15.29 -16.34 -22.31
C TRP A 59 16.61 -16.60 -23.06
N LYS A 60 17.17 -17.82 -22.97
CA LYS A 60 18.40 -18.20 -23.67
C LYS A 60 18.28 -18.06 -25.17
N ARG A 61 17.11 -18.37 -25.74
CA ARG A 61 16.89 -18.32 -27.19
C ARG A 61 16.60 -16.92 -27.73
N LYS A 62 15.88 -16.08 -26.99
CA LYS A 62 15.35 -14.79 -27.50
C LYS A 62 15.82 -13.55 -26.74
N GLY A 63 16.51 -13.71 -25.61
CA GLY A 63 16.88 -12.61 -24.71
C GLY A 63 15.67 -11.87 -24.11
N ARG A 64 14.50 -12.52 -24.03
CA ARG A 64 13.28 -11.90 -23.48
C ARG A 64 12.40 -12.90 -22.76
N LEU A 65 11.66 -12.40 -21.76
CA LEU A 65 10.73 -13.21 -20.98
C LEU A 65 9.47 -13.60 -21.78
N PRO A 66 8.87 -14.77 -21.47
CA PRO A 66 7.65 -15.20 -22.13
C PRO A 66 6.49 -14.22 -21.99
N LYS A 67 5.73 -14.03 -23.07
CA LYS A 67 4.53 -13.15 -23.08
C LYS A 67 3.43 -13.62 -22.12
N TRP A 68 3.37 -14.93 -21.86
CA TRP A 68 2.40 -15.52 -20.93
C TRP A 68 2.77 -15.32 -19.46
N LEU A 69 4.02 -14.92 -19.14
CA LEU A 69 4.46 -14.64 -17.77
C LEU A 69 3.94 -13.26 -17.31
N ARG A 70 2.63 -13.19 -17.06
CA ARG A 70 1.89 -11.96 -16.71
C ARG A 70 2.01 -11.60 -15.22
N LEU A 71 3.20 -11.69 -14.64
CA LEU A 71 3.49 -11.30 -13.27
C LEU A 71 3.91 -9.81 -13.18
N PRO A 72 3.85 -9.19 -11.99
CA PRO A 72 4.48 -7.90 -11.73
C PRO A 72 6.01 -7.92 -11.96
N PRO A 73 6.62 -6.78 -12.35
CA PRO A 73 8.02 -6.72 -12.79
C PRO A 73 9.03 -7.40 -11.86
N VAL A 74 8.95 -7.19 -10.54
CA VAL A 74 9.87 -7.79 -9.57
C VAL A 74 9.72 -9.31 -9.60
N LEU A 75 8.49 -9.81 -9.56
CA LEU A 75 8.25 -11.26 -9.57
C LEU A 75 8.66 -11.89 -10.90
N ARG A 76 8.43 -11.24 -12.04
CA ARG A 76 8.90 -11.74 -13.34
C ARG A 76 10.41 -11.98 -13.33
N LEU A 77 11.16 -11.05 -12.74
CA LEU A 77 12.60 -11.14 -12.66
C LEU A 77 13.06 -12.18 -11.62
N LYS A 78 12.38 -12.29 -10.48
CA LYS A 78 12.63 -13.39 -9.51
C LYS A 78 12.43 -14.77 -10.15
N PHE A 79 11.37 -14.94 -10.97
CA PHE A 79 11.13 -16.19 -11.71
C PHE A 79 12.20 -16.45 -12.77
N LEU A 80 12.66 -15.42 -13.49
CA LEU A 80 13.78 -15.53 -14.43
C LEU A 80 15.04 -16.03 -13.71
N MET A 81 15.48 -15.33 -12.68
CA MET A 81 16.69 -15.68 -11.95
C MET A 81 16.58 -17.08 -11.34
N LYS A 82 15.41 -17.44 -10.79
CA LYS A 82 15.16 -18.79 -10.29
C LYS A 82 15.25 -19.86 -11.39
N SER A 83 14.76 -19.56 -12.60
CA SER A 83 14.90 -20.46 -13.75
C SER A 83 16.35 -20.62 -14.20
N LEU A 84 17.20 -19.63 -13.96
CA LEU A 84 18.63 -19.67 -14.24
C LEU A 84 19.47 -20.28 -13.11
N GLY A 85 18.82 -20.86 -12.09
CA GLY A 85 19.49 -21.57 -11.00
C GLY A 85 19.87 -20.72 -9.78
N PHE A 86 19.51 -19.44 -9.74
CA PHE A 86 19.78 -18.59 -8.57
C PHE A 86 18.92 -19.01 -7.38
N SER A 87 19.55 -19.10 -6.20
CA SER A 87 18.85 -19.29 -4.93
C SER A 87 18.09 -18.03 -4.49
N ASP A 88 17.08 -18.20 -3.63
CA ASP A 88 16.29 -17.07 -3.11
C ASP A 88 17.20 -16.04 -2.38
N LYS A 89 18.27 -16.50 -1.69
CA LYS A 89 19.26 -15.64 -1.03
C LYS A 89 20.11 -14.84 -2.01
N GLU A 90 20.46 -15.40 -3.16
CA GLU A 90 21.17 -14.70 -4.22
C GLU A 90 20.28 -13.64 -4.86
N ILE A 91 19.06 -14.02 -5.23
CA ILE A 91 18.06 -13.10 -5.77
C ILE A 91 17.87 -11.90 -4.83
N ASP A 92 17.69 -12.14 -3.54
CA ASP A 92 17.52 -11.05 -2.57
C ASP A 92 18.77 -10.16 -2.44
N ARG A 93 19.99 -10.71 -2.62
CA ARG A 93 21.23 -9.89 -2.68
C ARG A 93 21.24 -8.99 -3.91
N TYR A 94 20.87 -9.51 -5.08
CA TYR A 94 20.76 -8.73 -6.31
C TYR A 94 19.74 -7.59 -6.19
N PHE A 95 18.58 -7.82 -5.57
CA PHE A 95 17.58 -6.76 -5.36
C PHE A 95 18.00 -5.73 -4.31
N LYS A 96 18.85 -6.09 -3.34
CA LYS A 96 19.40 -5.15 -2.34
C LYS A 96 20.54 -4.31 -2.89
N ASN A 97 21.35 -4.89 -3.77
CA ASN A 97 22.47 -4.24 -4.42
C ASN A 97 22.53 -4.67 -5.88
N PRO A 98 21.79 -4.00 -6.79
CA PRO A 98 21.80 -4.34 -8.20
C PRO A 98 23.22 -4.22 -8.79
N HIS A 99 23.65 -5.24 -9.52
CA HIS A 99 24.96 -5.30 -10.20
C HIS A 99 24.93 -6.36 -11.31
N GLY A 100 25.90 -6.31 -12.21
CA GLY A 100 26.09 -7.33 -13.25
C GLY A 100 24.98 -7.31 -14.33
N GLU A 101 24.77 -8.46 -14.98
CA GLU A 101 23.91 -8.54 -16.18
C GLU A 101 22.43 -8.20 -15.92
N PHE A 102 21.95 -8.36 -14.69
CA PHE A 102 20.56 -8.05 -14.32
C PHE A 102 20.36 -6.64 -13.77
N GLU A 103 21.42 -5.87 -13.57
CA GLU A 103 21.38 -4.58 -12.86
C GLU A 103 20.28 -3.66 -13.39
N GLU A 104 20.28 -3.40 -14.70
CA GLU A 104 19.31 -2.50 -15.31
C GLU A 104 17.87 -3.04 -15.17
N MET A 105 17.67 -4.34 -15.35
CA MET A 105 16.35 -4.97 -15.23
C MET A 105 15.83 -4.89 -13.80
N ILE A 106 16.71 -5.05 -12.81
CA ILE A 106 16.37 -4.95 -11.39
C ILE A 106 15.97 -3.52 -11.05
N TRP A 107 16.76 -2.51 -11.46
CA TRP A 107 16.42 -1.10 -11.23
C TRP A 107 15.06 -0.75 -11.84
N ASN A 108 14.84 -1.14 -13.10
CA ASN A 108 13.58 -0.91 -13.77
C ASN A 108 12.41 -1.62 -13.05
N ALA A 109 12.61 -2.85 -12.56
CA ALA A 109 11.59 -3.57 -11.80
C ALA A 109 11.27 -2.89 -10.46
N ILE A 110 12.28 -2.46 -9.71
CA ILE A 110 12.11 -1.72 -8.43
C ILE A 110 11.30 -0.44 -8.64
N TYR A 111 11.59 0.33 -9.69
CA TYR A 111 10.95 1.62 -9.95
C TYR A 111 9.61 1.55 -10.70
N THR A 112 9.18 0.36 -11.11
CA THR A 112 7.91 0.18 -11.85
C THR A 112 6.90 -0.72 -11.15
N ASP A 113 7.35 -1.63 -10.28
CA ASP A 113 6.47 -2.56 -9.59
C ASP A 113 5.84 -1.91 -8.35
N TYR A 114 4.55 -1.56 -8.46
CA TYR A 114 3.77 -0.95 -7.37
C TYR A 114 3.24 -1.95 -6.33
N LEU A 115 3.62 -3.23 -6.40
CA LEU A 115 3.12 -4.29 -5.51
C LEU A 115 4.23 -4.98 -4.71
N TYR A 116 5.34 -5.32 -5.38
CA TYR A 116 6.37 -6.20 -4.81
C TYR A 116 7.75 -5.52 -4.72
N SER A 117 7.90 -4.27 -5.14
CA SER A 117 9.15 -3.52 -4.95
C SER A 117 9.37 -3.08 -3.49
N PRO A 118 10.61 -2.78 -3.09
CA PRO A 118 10.90 -2.15 -1.80
C PRO A 118 10.13 -0.84 -1.58
N ILE A 119 9.93 -0.07 -2.65
CA ILE A 119 9.17 1.19 -2.63
C ILE A 119 7.69 0.91 -2.35
N ALA A 120 7.09 -0.03 -3.06
CA ALA A 120 5.71 -0.46 -2.83
C ALA A 120 5.49 -0.94 -1.39
N ALA A 121 6.43 -1.73 -0.85
CA ALA A 121 6.38 -2.18 0.53
C ALA A 121 6.41 -1.00 1.52
N LYS A 122 7.31 -0.02 1.34
CA LYS A 122 7.37 1.17 2.19
C LYS A 122 6.12 2.05 2.07
N ILE A 123 5.54 2.20 0.87
CA ILE A 123 4.27 2.91 0.69
C ILE A 123 3.14 2.24 1.47
N GLN A 124 3.05 0.90 1.46
CA GLN A 124 2.02 0.20 2.23
C GLN A 124 2.17 0.43 3.74
N VAL A 125 3.41 0.41 4.25
CA VAL A 125 3.70 0.75 5.65
C VAL A 125 3.29 2.20 5.95
N ALA A 126 3.66 3.16 5.09
CA ALA A 126 3.29 4.56 5.25
C ALA A 126 1.77 4.74 5.33
N ARG A 127 1.01 4.07 4.46
CA ARG A 127 -0.46 4.14 4.48
C ARG A 127 -1.08 3.57 5.75
N GLY A 128 -0.54 2.46 6.25
CA GLY A 128 -0.94 1.88 7.53
C GLY A 128 -0.77 2.88 8.66
N ARG A 129 0.43 3.47 8.76
CA ARG A 129 0.72 4.52 9.74
C ARG A 129 -0.21 5.72 9.62
N VAL A 130 -0.44 6.25 8.42
CA VAL A 130 -1.37 7.39 8.23
C VAL A 130 -2.77 7.04 8.73
N GLY A 131 -3.24 5.81 8.48
CA GLY A 131 -4.50 5.32 9.03
C GLY A 131 -4.53 5.30 10.56
N GLU A 132 -3.46 4.80 11.19
CA GLU A 132 -3.33 4.76 12.65
C GLU A 132 -3.23 6.16 13.27
N LEU A 133 -2.49 7.09 12.64
CA LEU A 133 -2.40 8.48 13.09
C LEU A 133 -3.78 9.14 13.14
N MET A 134 -4.60 8.96 12.12
CA MET A 134 -5.97 9.50 12.12
C MET A 134 -6.84 8.95 13.25
N ILE A 135 -6.65 7.69 13.66
CA ILE A 135 -7.37 7.11 14.81
C ILE A 135 -6.84 7.69 16.12
N ARG A 136 -5.52 7.83 16.24
CA ARG A 136 -4.87 8.46 17.40
C ARG A 136 -5.43 9.85 17.63
N ASP A 137 -5.38 10.71 16.61
CA ASP A 137 -5.84 12.10 16.71
C ASP A 137 -7.34 12.16 17.04
N PHE A 138 -8.14 11.23 16.50
CA PHE A 138 -9.56 11.10 16.84
C PHE A 138 -9.78 10.74 18.32
N LEU A 139 -9.08 9.73 18.85
CA LEU A 139 -9.21 9.32 20.25
C LEU A 139 -8.71 10.42 21.21
N GLU A 140 -7.59 11.07 20.88
CA GLU A 140 -7.04 12.18 21.64
C GLU A 140 -8.00 13.38 21.67
N SER A 141 -8.66 13.69 20.54
CA SER A 141 -9.69 14.74 20.47
C SER A 141 -10.92 14.47 21.35
N LEU A 142 -11.19 13.20 21.67
CA LEU A 142 -12.26 12.76 22.57
C LEU A 142 -11.78 12.61 24.03
N ASN A 143 -10.51 12.89 24.30
CA ASN A 143 -9.87 12.65 25.60
C ASN A 143 -10.03 11.19 26.08
N VAL A 144 -9.95 10.24 25.15
CA VAL A 144 -10.03 8.80 25.43
C VAL A 144 -8.62 8.24 25.62
N GLU A 145 -8.37 7.58 26.75
CA GLU A 145 -7.11 6.87 26.96
C GLU A 145 -7.08 5.55 26.18
N PHE A 146 -5.94 5.26 25.54
CA PHE A 146 -5.75 4.03 24.76
C PHE A 146 -4.33 3.50 24.86
N LYS A 147 -4.20 2.18 24.66
CA LYS A 147 -2.93 1.46 24.58
C LYS A 147 -2.69 1.03 23.13
N CYS A 148 -1.48 1.29 22.62
CA CYS A 148 -1.06 0.87 21.28
C CYS A 148 -0.32 -0.47 21.30
N GLU A 149 -0.26 -1.14 20.14
CA GLU A 149 0.43 -2.44 19.95
C GLU A 149 1.84 -2.51 20.60
N LYS A 150 2.62 -1.43 20.51
CA LYS A 150 4.00 -1.37 21.04
C LYS A 150 4.10 -1.51 22.56
N ILE A 151 3.03 -1.19 23.29
CA ILE A 151 2.97 -1.21 24.76
C ILE A 151 2.32 -2.51 25.27
N LEU A 152 1.49 -3.15 24.44
CA LEU A 152 0.78 -4.39 24.76
C LEU A 152 1.67 -5.63 24.52
N ARG A 153 2.59 -6.01 25.42
CA ARG A 153 3.22 -7.37 25.36
C ARG A 153 3.35 -8.04 26.73
N PRO A 154 3.14 -9.38 26.81
CA PRO A 154 3.14 -10.37 25.71
C PRO A 154 1.80 -11.11 25.52
N SER A 155 0.87 -10.57 24.71
CA SER A 155 -0.14 -11.40 24.05
C SER A 155 0.20 -11.52 22.56
N LYS A 156 0.05 -12.71 21.96
CA LYS A 156 0.50 -12.99 20.57
C LYS A 156 -0.26 -12.22 19.48
N LYS A 157 -1.42 -11.64 19.79
CA LYS A 157 -2.25 -10.87 18.85
C LYS A 157 -2.88 -9.69 19.62
N THR A 158 -2.58 -8.48 19.17
CA THR A 158 -3.04 -7.24 19.79
C THR A 158 -3.64 -6.34 18.71
N PRO A 159 -4.80 -5.72 18.95
CA PRO A 159 -5.34 -4.72 18.05
C PRO A 159 -4.40 -3.51 17.97
N ASP A 160 -4.58 -2.67 16.94
CA ASP A 160 -3.78 -1.45 16.78
C ASP A 160 -3.99 -0.50 17.98
N PHE A 161 -5.25 -0.39 18.44
CA PHE A 161 -5.66 0.38 19.60
C PHE A 161 -6.52 -0.45 20.54
N PHE A 162 -6.22 -0.42 21.83
CA PHE A 162 -7.05 -0.98 22.91
C PHE A 162 -7.51 0.14 23.84
N ILE A 163 -8.81 0.18 24.15
CA ILE A 163 -9.48 1.22 24.94
C ILE A 163 -10.06 0.52 26.16
N GLU A 164 -9.42 0.71 27.31
CA GLU A 164 -9.74 -0.06 28.51
C GLU A 164 -11.13 0.29 29.06
N ASP A 165 -11.47 1.57 29.13
CA ASP A 165 -12.76 2.05 29.62
C ASP A 165 -13.89 1.95 28.57
N GLY A 166 -13.54 1.55 27.35
CA GLY A 166 -14.45 1.49 26.21
C GLY A 166 -14.75 2.86 25.58
N LEU A 167 -15.36 2.81 24.39
CA LEU A 167 -15.79 3.99 23.64
C LEU A 167 -17.14 3.71 22.98
N GLU A 168 -18.14 4.54 23.24
CA GLU A 168 -19.46 4.43 22.63
C GLU A 168 -19.45 4.89 21.16
N ILE A 169 -19.79 3.99 20.24
CA ILE A 169 -19.93 4.26 18.81
C ILE A 169 -21.18 3.55 18.29
N ASP A 170 -22.07 4.28 17.64
CA ASP A 170 -23.35 3.76 17.11
C ASP A 170 -24.17 2.97 18.17
N GLY A 171 -24.11 3.38 19.44
CA GLY A 171 -24.82 2.71 20.55
C GLY A 171 -24.21 1.39 21.01
N ARG A 172 -22.94 1.14 20.68
CA ARG A 172 -22.15 0.00 21.17
C ARG A 172 -20.87 0.48 21.84
N THR A 173 -20.56 -0.08 23.00
CA THR A 173 -19.26 0.09 23.66
C THR A 173 -18.19 -0.74 22.97
N ILE A 174 -17.28 -0.10 22.23
CA ILE A 174 -16.11 -0.77 21.64
C ILE A 174 -14.89 -0.70 22.57
N ARG A 175 -14.03 -1.71 22.56
CA ARG A 175 -12.78 -1.75 23.38
C ARG A 175 -11.52 -1.88 22.56
N TRP A 176 -11.64 -2.01 21.23
CA TRP A 176 -10.50 -2.04 20.35
C TRP A 176 -10.82 -1.47 18.97
N ILE A 177 -9.80 -0.93 18.31
CA ILE A 177 -9.87 -0.43 16.94
C ILE A 177 -8.76 -1.08 16.12
N GLU A 178 -9.10 -1.54 14.92
CA GLU A 178 -8.16 -2.04 13.92
C GLU A 178 -8.22 -1.18 12.64
N SER A 179 -7.05 -0.69 12.24
CA SER A 179 -6.79 0.18 11.10
C SER A 179 -6.39 -0.64 9.87
N LYS A 180 -7.16 -0.55 8.78
CA LYS A 180 -6.88 -1.26 7.53
C LYS A 180 -6.73 -0.30 6.35
N ALA A 181 -5.49 -0.09 5.92
CA ALA A 181 -5.15 0.68 4.72
C ALA A 181 -5.38 -0.07 3.39
N LEU A 182 -6.51 -0.75 3.26
CA LEU A 182 -6.92 -1.54 2.09
C LEU A 182 -8.43 -1.45 1.84
N PHE A 183 -8.91 -1.97 0.70
CA PHE A 183 -10.34 -2.03 0.42
C PHE A 183 -10.97 -3.26 1.07
N GLY A 184 -11.99 -3.06 1.91
CA GLY A 184 -12.72 -4.13 2.58
C GLY A 184 -13.64 -4.89 1.62
N ASP A 185 -13.12 -5.98 1.03
CA ASP A 185 -13.93 -6.96 0.31
C ASP A 185 -14.24 -8.21 1.17
N LEU A 186 -15.22 -9.01 0.74
CA LEU A 186 -15.67 -10.20 1.49
C LEU A 186 -14.56 -11.22 1.74
N SER A 187 -13.65 -11.41 0.76
CA SER A 187 -12.60 -12.41 0.84
C SER A 187 -11.51 -12.00 1.83
N LEU A 188 -11.05 -10.76 1.75
CA LEU A 188 -10.05 -10.22 2.66
C LEU A 188 -10.62 -10.03 4.06
N HIS A 189 -11.86 -9.53 4.19
CA HIS A 189 -12.48 -9.39 5.50
C HIS A 189 -12.51 -10.75 6.21
N ARG A 190 -13.03 -11.80 5.55
CA ARG A 190 -13.04 -13.17 6.09
C ARG A 190 -11.65 -13.70 6.43
N PHE A 191 -10.64 -13.39 5.62
CA PHE A 191 -9.26 -13.76 5.92
C PHE A 191 -8.75 -13.11 7.21
N TYR A 192 -9.01 -11.81 7.39
CA TYR A 192 -8.61 -11.09 8.60
C TYR A 192 -9.47 -11.42 9.83
N SER A 193 -10.75 -11.75 9.68
CA SER A 193 -11.59 -12.25 10.77
C SER A 193 -10.93 -13.45 11.44
N LYS A 194 -10.64 -14.50 10.65
CA LYS A 194 -9.98 -15.72 11.13
C LYS A 194 -8.58 -15.47 11.66
N LYS A 195 -7.84 -14.54 11.05
CA LYS A 195 -6.44 -14.27 11.42
C LYS A 195 -6.34 -13.41 12.69
N GLN A 196 -7.25 -12.47 12.90
CA GLN A 196 -7.13 -11.40 13.88
C GLN A 196 -8.45 -11.14 14.62
N TYR A 197 -9.51 -10.73 13.91
CA TYR A 197 -10.66 -10.10 14.54
C TYR A 197 -11.43 -11.03 15.48
N ASP A 198 -11.62 -12.29 15.10
CA ASP A 198 -12.33 -13.28 15.92
C ASP A 198 -11.64 -13.42 17.29
N ARG A 199 -10.29 -13.38 17.29
CA ARG A 199 -9.52 -13.44 18.53
C ARG A 199 -9.65 -12.16 19.35
N TYR A 200 -9.76 -11.00 18.72
CA TYR A 200 -9.97 -9.76 19.45
C TYR A 200 -11.36 -9.71 20.08
N LEU A 201 -12.38 -10.18 19.37
CA LEU A 201 -13.74 -10.33 19.90
C LEU A 201 -13.76 -11.24 21.13
N GLU A 202 -13.06 -12.38 21.08
CA GLU A 202 -12.95 -13.32 22.21
C GLU A 202 -12.24 -12.72 23.43
N ILE A 203 -11.17 -11.94 23.24
CA ILE A 203 -10.33 -11.44 24.35
C ILE A 203 -10.85 -10.10 24.89
N TYR A 204 -11.20 -9.18 23.99
CA TYR A 204 -11.43 -7.78 24.29
C TYR A 204 -12.90 -7.36 24.15
N GLY A 205 -13.78 -8.24 23.65
CA GLY A 205 -15.18 -7.92 23.38
C GLY A 205 -15.36 -7.14 22.09
N ASP A 206 -16.41 -6.33 22.03
CA ASP A 206 -16.77 -5.55 20.84
C ASP A 206 -15.66 -4.59 20.40
N GLY A 207 -15.55 -4.37 19.10
CA GLY A 207 -14.54 -3.49 18.53
C GLY A 207 -14.94 -2.89 17.20
N LEU A 208 -14.03 -2.11 16.63
CA LEU A 208 -14.22 -1.36 15.39
C LEU A 208 -13.11 -1.67 14.39
N ILE A 209 -13.49 -1.93 13.14
CA ILE A 209 -12.58 -2.08 12.01
C ILE A 209 -12.80 -0.90 11.06
N ILE A 210 -11.73 -0.20 10.68
CA ILE A 210 -11.80 0.93 9.74
C ILE A 210 -11.07 0.57 8.45
N TYR A 211 -11.80 0.55 7.32
CA TYR A 211 -11.23 0.36 5.99
C TYR A 211 -10.99 1.69 5.27
N TRP A 212 -9.73 2.15 5.26
CA TRP A 212 -9.38 3.47 4.75
C TRP A 212 -9.49 3.65 3.25
N LEU A 213 -9.50 2.56 2.47
CA LEU A 213 -9.71 2.65 1.02
C LEU A 213 -11.17 2.33 0.63
N GLY A 214 -12.09 2.27 1.59
CA GLY A 214 -13.50 1.95 1.38
C GLY A 214 -13.81 0.48 1.61
N LYS A 215 -15.11 0.15 1.64
CA LYS A 215 -15.61 -1.22 1.87
C LYS A 215 -16.80 -1.58 1.00
N LEU A 216 -17.11 -2.87 0.93
CA LEU A 216 -18.41 -3.35 0.51
C LEU A 216 -19.50 -2.95 1.52
N ASP A 217 -20.66 -2.55 1.02
CA ASP A 217 -21.77 -2.10 1.89
C ASP A 217 -22.31 -3.25 2.74
N ASN A 218 -22.31 -4.47 2.19
CA ASN A 218 -22.80 -5.69 2.82
C ASN A 218 -21.70 -6.50 3.53
N LEU A 219 -20.58 -5.87 3.93
CA LEU A 219 -19.70 -6.52 4.90
C LEU A 219 -20.43 -6.64 6.23
N ASP A 220 -20.48 -7.85 6.75
CA ASP A 220 -21.08 -8.16 8.03
C ASP A 220 -20.04 -8.78 8.96
N SER A 221 -20.07 -8.37 10.23
CA SER A 221 -19.16 -8.80 11.29
C SER A 221 -19.77 -8.48 12.64
N GLN A 222 -19.38 -9.25 13.66
CA GLN A 222 -19.70 -8.90 15.04
C GLN A 222 -19.05 -7.56 15.42
N ALA A 223 -17.83 -7.27 14.97
CA ALA A 223 -17.21 -5.96 15.15
C ALA A 223 -17.90 -4.91 14.26
N LEU A 224 -17.99 -3.66 14.74
CA LEU A 224 -18.42 -2.54 13.90
C LEU A 224 -17.46 -2.37 12.72
N ILE A 225 -18.00 -2.04 11.55
CA ILE A 225 -17.20 -1.79 10.35
C ILE A 225 -17.50 -0.40 9.82
N LYS A 226 -16.48 0.45 9.81
CA LYS A 226 -16.51 1.78 9.21
C LYS A 226 -15.52 1.86 8.05
N ASP A 227 -15.57 2.95 7.32
CA ASP A 227 -14.59 3.29 6.31
C ASP A 227 -14.08 4.72 6.53
N TYR A 228 -13.36 5.25 5.53
CA TYR A 228 -12.76 6.57 5.55
C TYR A 228 -13.74 7.74 5.77
N THR A 229 -15.06 7.54 5.69
CA THR A 229 -16.02 8.62 5.97
C THR A 229 -16.28 8.82 7.45
N PHE A 230 -15.84 7.89 8.31
CA PHE A 230 -16.12 7.93 9.75
C PHE A 230 -15.31 9.01 10.48
N ILE A 231 -14.01 9.12 10.19
CA ILE A 231 -13.12 10.11 10.82
C ILE A 231 -12.83 11.24 9.84
N PRO A 232 -13.26 12.48 10.12
CA PRO A 232 -12.96 13.63 9.27
C PRO A 232 -11.52 14.12 9.54
N HIS A 233 -10.56 13.64 8.74
CA HIS A 233 -9.16 14.04 8.87
C HIS A 233 -8.55 14.47 7.54
N ARG A 234 -7.65 15.47 7.52
CA ARG A 234 -7.02 15.96 6.27
C ARG A 234 -6.04 14.95 5.65
N ALA A 235 -5.30 14.22 6.49
CA ALA A 235 -4.37 13.18 6.04
C ALA A 235 -5.03 12.05 5.22
N LYS A 236 -6.36 11.89 5.29
CA LYS A 236 -7.09 10.93 4.44
C LYS A 236 -6.84 11.16 2.95
N ASN A 237 -6.53 12.40 2.55
CA ASN A 237 -6.24 12.75 1.17
C ASN A 237 -5.02 12.00 0.63
N PHE A 238 -4.00 11.76 1.45
CA PHE A 238 -2.86 10.93 1.07
C PHE A 238 -3.29 9.50 0.68
N LEU A 239 -4.26 8.93 1.40
CA LEU A 239 -4.79 7.59 1.14
C LEU A 239 -5.75 7.57 -0.06
N LEU A 240 -6.70 8.50 -0.09
CA LEU A 240 -7.84 8.50 -1.02
C LEU A 240 -7.54 9.17 -2.35
N GLU A 241 -6.86 10.31 -2.34
CA GLU A 241 -6.50 11.03 -3.56
C GLU A 241 -5.19 10.49 -4.15
N MET A 242 -4.32 9.94 -3.30
CA MET A 242 -2.99 9.48 -3.67
C MET A 242 -2.23 10.55 -4.47
N LYS A 243 -2.20 11.79 -3.97
CA LYS A 243 -1.49 12.90 -4.60
C LYS A 243 -0.12 13.08 -3.97
N ILE A 244 0.86 13.40 -4.81
CA ILE A 244 2.16 13.94 -4.39
C ILE A 244 2.34 15.28 -5.08
N PHE A 245 2.67 16.28 -4.27
CA PHE A 245 2.83 17.66 -4.72
C PHE A 245 4.31 17.97 -4.96
N PHE A 246 4.58 18.81 -5.94
CA PHE A 246 5.92 19.26 -6.32
C PHE A 246 5.89 20.77 -6.51
N ALA A 247 6.79 21.50 -5.87
CA ALA A 247 6.90 22.95 -6.02
C ALA A 247 8.32 23.40 -5.64
N ASP A 248 8.84 24.41 -6.32
CA ASP A 248 10.13 25.05 -5.96
C ASP A 248 9.95 26.52 -5.55
N LYS A 249 8.73 27.04 -5.60
CA LYS A 249 8.37 28.42 -5.25
C LYS A 249 7.14 28.42 -4.35
N LYS A 250 7.08 29.39 -3.43
CA LYS A 250 5.96 29.56 -2.48
C LYS A 250 5.62 28.26 -1.74
N VAL A 251 6.65 27.49 -1.39
CA VAL A 251 6.48 26.13 -0.87
C VAL A 251 5.76 26.16 0.46
N GLU A 252 6.09 27.15 1.29
CA GLU A 252 5.53 27.39 2.62
C GLU A 252 4.02 27.68 2.52
N ASP A 253 3.61 28.62 1.67
CA ASP A 253 2.19 28.96 1.45
C ASP A 253 1.39 27.74 0.97
N ILE A 254 1.96 26.97 0.03
CA ILE A 254 1.30 25.79 -0.52
C ILE A 254 1.22 24.68 0.54
N ALA A 255 2.29 24.47 1.30
CA ALA A 255 2.35 23.47 2.36
C ALA A 255 1.32 23.75 3.45
N GLU A 256 1.13 25.01 3.85
CA GLU A 256 0.13 25.42 4.83
C GLU A 256 -1.29 25.14 4.33
N ILE A 257 -1.61 25.54 3.09
CA ILE A 257 -2.92 25.31 2.48
C ILE A 257 -3.25 23.81 2.40
N LEU A 258 -2.25 23.01 2.02
CA LEU A 258 -2.42 21.57 1.80
C LEU A 258 -2.28 20.74 3.08
N ASP A 259 -1.87 21.35 4.19
CA ASP A 259 -1.49 20.63 5.42
C ASP A 259 -0.47 19.53 5.09
N ALA A 260 0.61 19.93 4.43
CA ALA A 260 1.59 19.04 3.82
C ALA A 260 2.99 19.25 4.41
N THR A 261 3.71 18.15 4.62
CA THR A 261 5.12 18.20 4.99
C THR A 261 5.99 18.49 3.78
N VAL A 262 6.92 19.43 3.92
CA VAL A 262 7.93 19.75 2.90
C VAL A 262 9.07 18.73 2.96
N TRP A 263 9.44 18.21 1.80
CA TRP A 263 10.60 17.34 1.63
C TRP A 263 11.54 17.91 0.58
N GLU A 264 12.77 18.22 0.99
CA GLU A 264 13.81 18.65 0.07
C GLU A 264 14.48 17.41 -0.56
N TRP A 265 14.49 17.37 -1.89
CA TRP A 265 15.08 16.26 -2.62
C TRP A 265 16.56 16.49 -2.94
N GLU A 266 17.41 15.48 -2.75
CA GLU A 266 18.87 15.58 -2.85
C GLU A 266 19.52 14.68 -3.92
N SER A 267 18.82 13.69 -4.46
CA SER A 267 19.43 12.68 -5.34
C SER A 267 19.12 12.91 -6.82
N ASP A 268 20.14 13.17 -7.64
CA ASP A 268 19.97 13.34 -9.08
C ASP A 268 19.97 12.02 -9.87
N GLU A 269 20.79 11.06 -9.44
CA GLU A 269 20.97 9.79 -10.17
C GLU A 269 19.88 8.77 -9.85
N VAL A 270 18.87 8.66 -10.72
CA VAL A 270 17.67 7.82 -10.53
C VAL A 270 17.99 6.36 -10.26
N LYS A 271 18.95 5.75 -10.98
CA LYS A 271 19.29 4.32 -10.86
C LYS A 271 20.44 4.10 -9.86
N SER A 272 20.37 4.77 -8.72
CA SER A 272 21.38 4.66 -7.66
C SER A 272 20.76 4.20 -6.33
N LYS A 273 21.61 3.62 -5.48
CA LYS A 273 21.23 3.26 -4.12
C LYS A 273 20.84 4.49 -3.28
N LYS A 274 21.52 5.63 -3.49
CA LYS A 274 21.19 6.89 -2.81
C LYS A 274 19.75 7.30 -3.12
N PHE A 275 19.39 7.32 -4.41
CA PHE A 275 18.05 7.68 -4.87
C PHE A 275 16.97 6.72 -4.36
N LEU A 276 17.23 5.41 -4.38
CA LEU A 276 16.30 4.44 -3.79
C LEU A 276 16.11 4.71 -2.28
N ASN A 277 17.20 4.83 -1.52
CA ASN A 277 17.14 5.02 -0.08
C ASN A 277 16.37 6.29 0.30
N GLU A 278 16.58 7.39 -0.43
CA GLU A 278 15.86 8.63 -0.19
C GLU A 278 14.34 8.49 -0.41
N ILE A 279 13.91 7.71 -1.41
CA ILE A 279 12.48 7.35 -1.55
C ILE A 279 11.99 6.56 -0.34
N LEU A 280 12.77 5.59 0.12
CA LEU A 280 12.37 4.75 1.26
C LEU A 280 12.29 5.58 2.55
N ASP A 281 13.21 6.54 2.73
CA ASP A 281 13.26 7.46 3.87
C ASP A 281 12.08 8.44 3.86
N LEU A 282 11.74 8.98 2.68
CA LEU A 282 10.53 9.78 2.48
C LEU A 282 9.30 9.03 3.00
N PHE A 283 9.01 7.84 2.45
CA PHE A 283 7.84 7.06 2.87
C PHE A 283 7.93 6.57 4.32
N GLN A 284 9.14 6.47 4.89
CA GLN A 284 9.33 6.20 6.30
C GLN A 284 8.98 7.40 7.20
N ARG A 285 8.78 8.61 6.67
CA ARG A 285 8.42 9.80 7.46
C ARG A 285 7.07 10.41 7.11
N ILE A 286 6.39 9.93 6.06
CA ILE A 286 5.05 10.43 5.69
C ILE A 286 4.00 10.17 6.78
N GLU A 287 3.32 11.24 7.17
CA GLU A 287 2.18 11.24 8.09
C GLU A 287 0.91 11.82 7.45
N GLY A 288 1.01 12.40 6.25
CA GLY A 288 -0.12 12.99 5.53
C GLY A 288 0.25 13.41 4.11
N ASN A 289 -0.19 14.60 3.70
CA ASN A 289 0.18 15.14 2.40
C ASN A 289 1.67 15.51 2.38
N ILE A 290 2.29 15.41 1.20
CA ILE A 290 3.70 15.77 1.02
C ILE A 290 3.90 16.69 -0.17
N ILE A 291 4.80 17.65 -0.02
CA ILE A 291 5.30 18.50 -1.09
C ILE A 291 6.81 18.32 -1.21
N ILE A 292 7.28 18.10 -2.44
CA ILE A 292 8.69 17.83 -2.71
C ILE A 292 9.28 19.00 -3.51
N THR A 293 10.41 19.51 -3.03
CA THR A 293 11.22 20.55 -3.68
C THR A 293 12.48 19.94 -4.31
N ASN A 294 13.21 20.69 -5.14
CA ASN A 294 14.48 20.27 -5.77
C ASN A 294 14.37 18.94 -6.52
N TYR A 295 13.20 18.66 -7.08
CA TYR A 295 12.87 17.37 -7.65
C TYR A 295 13.37 17.23 -9.09
N ASN A 296 13.60 15.99 -9.52
CA ASN A 296 13.87 15.68 -10.92
C ASN A 296 12.73 14.90 -11.61
N GLY A 297 12.76 14.85 -12.94
CA GLY A 297 11.76 14.16 -13.75
C GLY A 297 11.71 12.64 -13.52
N GLY A 298 12.82 12.05 -13.08
CA GLY A 298 12.90 10.64 -12.72
C GLY A 298 12.02 10.30 -11.51
N LEU A 299 12.10 11.10 -10.45
CA LEU A 299 11.29 10.94 -9.25
C LEU A 299 9.78 10.98 -9.56
N LYS A 300 9.34 11.98 -10.35
CA LYS A 300 7.95 12.06 -10.82
C LYS A 300 7.51 10.79 -11.54
N ARG A 301 8.37 10.21 -12.38
CA ARG A 301 8.09 8.96 -13.10
C ARG A 301 7.93 7.79 -12.15
N VAL A 302 8.81 7.65 -11.16
CA VAL A 302 8.74 6.58 -10.15
C VAL A 302 7.41 6.66 -9.40
N PHE A 303 7.01 7.83 -8.91
CA PHE A 303 5.75 7.95 -8.16
C PHE A 303 4.50 7.73 -9.02
N ARG A 304 4.49 8.13 -10.29
CA ARG A 304 3.42 7.73 -11.22
C ARG A 304 3.33 6.21 -11.37
N ASN A 305 4.48 5.54 -11.47
CA ASN A 305 4.52 4.07 -11.55
C ASN A 305 4.04 3.40 -10.26
N MET A 306 4.21 4.05 -9.11
CA MET A 306 3.66 3.62 -7.83
C MET A 306 2.16 3.94 -7.68
N GLY A 307 1.55 4.57 -8.69
CA GLY A 307 0.12 4.85 -8.76
C GLY A 307 -0.29 6.21 -8.23
N PHE A 308 0.64 7.06 -7.78
CA PHE A 308 0.32 8.42 -7.35
C PHE A 308 -0.10 9.31 -8.53
N ASP A 309 -0.99 10.24 -8.24
CA ASP A 309 -1.28 11.40 -9.08
C ASP A 309 -0.28 12.52 -8.74
N ILE A 310 0.33 13.11 -9.77
CA ILE A 310 1.44 14.04 -9.59
C ILE A 310 0.94 15.44 -9.90
N ILE A 311 0.95 16.30 -8.89
CA ILE A 311 0.56 17.71 -9.01
C ILE A 311 1.84 18.54 -8.92
N THR A 312 2.04 19.43 -9.89
CA THR A 312 3.20 20.32 -9.92
C THR A 312 2.72 21.75 -9.91
N PHE A 313 3.20 22.53 -8.95
CA PHE A 313 3.01 23.96 -8.88
C PHE A 313 4.17 24.68 -9.60
N PRO A 314 3.89 25.83 -10.23
CA PRO A 314 4.85 26.58 -11.04
C PRO A 314 5.95 27.31 -10.24
#